data_AF-A0AAU3KW66-F1
#
_entry.id   AF-A0AAU3KW66-F1
#
_cell.length_a   1.000
_cell.length_b   1.000
_cell.length_c   1.000
_cell.angle_alpha   90.00
_cell.angle_beta   90.00
_cell.angle_gamma   90.00
#
_symmetry.space_group_name_H-M   'P 1'
#
loop_
_entity.id
_entity.type
_entity.pdbx_description
1 polymer ?
#
loop_
_entity_poly.entity_id
_entity_poly.type
_entity_poly.pdbx_seq_one_letter_code
_entity_poly.pdbx_strand_id
1 'polypeptide(L)'
;MIKCRARGELGLILLAACALLTACGGTEQHTRHSSSVAQPTISALPQPSSTVDPTQPTPAAPVAVGEVPGNPRAAAALRPWVRDLIGTDIDQLIGKCWTIEPAHAREMYAGKADILAAVTQPGIDGQFAVIWKGPVRSVSVKRAEIVSGYACPYVYPAGSVNFYTEADARYAVQRYLSRWVGKPVDAGDVEGRYPLVCPGSVLANNPGRLTGVTAFGALASKSTGDTGVEVSGPVTNSSNVTQSMTFTLSIGSGGYCIDNISG
;
A
#
# COMPACT_ATOMS: atom_id res chain seq x y z
N MET A 1 -27.52 -16.32 -50.81
CA MET A 1 -26.59 -15.65 -51.75
C MET A 1 -25.34 -15.25 -50.98
N ILE A 2 -24.20 -15.73 -51.47
CA ILE A 2 -22.86 -15.63 -50.88
C ILE A 2 -22.19 -14.32 -51.34
N LYS A 3 -21.52 -13.61 -50.42
CA LYS A 3 -20.25 -12.91 -50.73
C LYS A 3 -19.43 -12.61 -49.45
N CYS A 4 -18.34 -13.40 -49.33
CA CYS A 4 -17.05 -13.12 -48.66
C CYS A 4 -16.43 -11.78 -49.11
N ARG A 5 -15.37 -11.16 -48.55
CA ARG A 5 -14.49 -11.26 -47.35
C ARG A 5 -13.35 -10.24 -47.59
N ALA A 6 -12.80 -9.60 -46.56
CA ALA A 6 -11.39 -9.14 -46.42
C ALA A 6 -11.24 -8.67 -44.95
N ARG A 7 -10.44 -9.19 -44.01
CA ARG A 7 -9.09 -9.81 -43.90
C ARG A 7 -7.91 -8.83 -44.07
N GLY A 8 -7.25 -8.55 -42.95
CA GLY A 8 -5.86 -8.07 -42.81
C GLY A 8 -5.61 -7.63 -41.36
N GLU A 9 -4.52 -7.93 -40.65
CA GLU A 9 -3.44 -8.91 -40.75
C GLU A 9 -2.94 -9.18 -39.32
N LEU A 10 -2.50 -10.42 -39.04
CA LEU A 10 -1.79 -10.80 -37.81
C LEU A 10 -0.30 -10.50 -37.97
N GLY A 11 0.31 -9.82 -36.99
CA GLY A 11 1.76 -9.75 -36.83
C GLY A 11 2.22 -10.70 -35.71
N LEU A 12 2.75 -11.86 -36.07
CA LEU A 12 3.37 -12.85 -35.17
C LEU A 12 4.90 -12.77 -35.39
N ILE A 13 5.67 -12.43 -34.35
CA ILE A 13 7.14 -12.47 -34.41
C ILE A 13 7.63 -13.65 -33.56
N LEU A 14 8.16 -14.65 -34.26
CA LEU A 14 8.96 -15.78 -33.75
C LEU A 14 10.42 -15.53 -34.13
N LEU A 15 11.37 -15.81 -33.23
CA LEU A 15 12.81 -16.11 -33.42
C LEU A 15 13.42 -16.23 -32.01
N ALA A 16 14.32 -17.13 -31.62
CA ALA A 16 14.88 -18.35 -32.19
C ALA A 16 15.58 -19.09 -31.02
N ALA A 17 15.52 -20.42 -31.01
CA ALA A 17 16.26 -21.26 -30.07
C ALA A 17 17.69 -21.50 -30.57
N CYS A 18 18.66 -21.57 -29.66
CA CYS A 18 19.99 -22.14 -29.90
C CYS A 18 20.31 -23.14 -28.79
N ALA A 19 20.65 -24.36 -29.19
CA ALA A 19 21.10 -25.43 -28.32
C ALA A 19 22.31 -26.15 -28.95
N LEU A 20 23.15 -26.72 -28.06
CA LEU A 20 24.23 -27.71 -28.24
C LEU A 20 25.60 -27.11 -28.66
N LEU A 21 26.76 -27.50 -28.10
CA LEU A 21 27.34 -28.85 -27.90
C LEU A 21 28.50 -28.82 -26.83
N THR A 22 28.56 -29.78 -25.88
CA THR A 22 29.53 -30.92 -25.66
C THR A 22 30.96 -30.65 -25.15
N ALA A 23 31.34 -31.35 -24.06
CA ALA A 23 32.53 -32.24 -23.89
C ALA A 23 32.47 -32.89 -22.48
N CYS A 24 32.24 -34.20 -22.29
CA CYS A 24 33.07 -35.41 -22.43
C CYS A 24 34.28 -35.53 -21.46
N GLY A 25 34.28 -36.62 -20.66
CA GLY A 25 35.47 -37.11 -19.94
C GLY A 25 35.13 -37.96 -18.71
N GLY A 26 34.85 -39.25 -18.91
CA GLY A 26 34.77 -40.25 -17.83
C GLY A 26 36.04 -41.10 -17.72
N THR A 27 36.24 -41.79 -16.60
CA THR A 27 36.99 -43.06 -16.55
C THR A 27 36.61 -43.88 -15.31
N GLU A 28 36.74 -45.19 -15.47
CA GLU A 28 36.01 -46.25 -14.80
C GLU A 28 36.75 -46.85 -13.58
N GLN A 29 35.94 -47.36 -12.65
CA GLN A 29 36.04 -48.65 -11.95
C GLN A 29 37.27 -49.57 -12.19
N HIS A 30 37.90 -50.05 -11.11
CA HIS A 30 37.83 -51.42 -10.55
C HIS A 30 39.08 -51.74 -9.72
N THR A 31 38.93 -52.20 -8.47
CA THR A 31 39.40 -53.51 -7.97
C THR A 31 39.23 -53.64 -6.45
N ARG A 32 38.59 -54.73 -6.00
CA ARG A 32 38.66 -55.26 -4.63
C ARG A 32 40.07 -55.83 -4.39
N HIS A 33 40.51 -55.92 -3.13
CA HIS A 33 41.10 -57.11 -2.49
C HIS A 33 41.23 -56.85 -0.97
N SER A 34 40.79 -57.81 -0.15
CA SER A 34 40.97 -57.85 1.31
C SER A 34 42.38 -58.29 1.69
N SER A 35 42.99 -57.66 2.70
CA SER A 35 43.39 -58.28 3.99
C SER A 35 44.41 -57.43 4.76
N SER A 36 44.09 -57.21 6.05
CA SER A 36 44.94 -57.12 7.25
C SER A 36 46.31 -56.41 7.17
N VAL A 37 46.51 -55.38 8.02
CA VAL A 37 47.56 -55.32 9.07
C VAL A 37 47.52 -53.96 9.82
N ALA A 38 47.57 -54.07 11.15
CA ALA A 38 48.04 -53.17 12.23
C ALA A 38 47.66 -51.66 12.27
N GLN A 39 47.03 -51.28 13.38
CA GLN A 39 46.84 -49.91 13.88
C GLN A 39 48.16 -49.23 14.29
N PRO A 40 48.30 -47.93 14.03
CA PRO A 40 49.03 -47.03 14.91
C PRO A 40 48.05 -46.13 15.67
N THR A 41 48.15 -46.13 16.99
CA THR A 41 47.43 -45.23 17.89
C THR A 41 47.94 -43.80 17.69
N ILE A 42 47.15 -42.94 17.06
CA ILE A 42 47.44 -41.51 16.96
C ILE A 42 46.64 -40.77 18.03
N SER A 43 47.37 -40.12 18.93
CA SER A 43 46.84 -39.24 19.98
C SER A 43 46.06 -38.09 19.34
N ALA A 44 44.75 -37.99 19.64
CA ALA A 44 43.92 -36.89 19.19
C ALA A 44 44.28 -35.60 19.94
N LEU A 45 44.79 -34.60 19.22
CA LEU A 45 44.88 -33.22 19.70
C LEU A 45 43.46 -32.64 19.89
N PRO A 46 43.21 -31.83 20.94
CA PRO A 46 41.91 -31.21 21.15
C PRO A 46 41.57 -30.23 20.03
N GLN A 47 40.38 -30.41 19.45
CA GLN A 47 39.77 -29.52 18.46
C GLN A 47 39.45 -28.17 19.13
N PRO A 48 39.76 -27.02 18.51
CA PRO A 48 39.39 -25.73 19.07
C PRO A 48 37.85 -25.62 19.09
N SER A 49 37.30 -25.37 20.28
CA SER A 49 35.90 -25.00 20.45
C SER A 49 35.66 -23.67 19.73
N SER A 50 34.77 -23.66 18.74
CA SER A 50 34.26 -22.43 18.16
C SER A 50 33.51 -21.66 19.25
N THR A 51 34.14 -20.61 19.77
CA THR A 51 33.51 -19.59 20.60
C THR A 51 32.40 -18.93 19.78
N VAL A 52 31.15 -19.11 20.20
CA VAL A 52 30.01 -18.40 19.62
C VAL A 52 30.09 -16.95 20.08
N ASP A 53 30.27 -16.05 19.12
CA ASP A 53 30.31 -14.60 19.31
C ASP A 53 28.92 -14.11 19.78
N PRO A 54 28.76 -13.47 20.95
CA PRO A 54 27.45 -13.15 21.52
C PRO A 54 26.78 -11.89 20.92
N THR A 55 27.25 -11.41 19.76
CA THR A 55 26.83 -10.09 19.24
C THR A 55 26.02 -10.15 17.94
N GLN A 56 25.55 -11.32 17.50
CA GLN A 56 24.59 -11.35 16.39
C GLN A 56 23.16 -11.11 16.92
N PRO A 57 22.49 -9.99 16.58
CA PRO A 57 21.11 -9.78 17.00
C PRO A 57 20.25 -10.89 16.42
N THR A 58 19.56 -11.61 17.31
CA THR A 58 18.52 -12.57 16.94
C THR A 58 17.55 -11.91 15.96
N PRO A 59 17.27 -12.49 14.78
CA PRO A 59 16.26 -11.95 13.88
C PRO A 59 14.95 -11.82 14.65
N ALA A 60 14.40 -10.61 14.72
CA ALA A 60 13.08 -10.39 15.30
C ALA A 60 12.10 -11.37 14.65
N ALA A 61 11.29 -12.05 15.47
CA ALA A 61 10.29 -12.98 14.96
C ALA A 61 9.46 -12.29 13.86
N PRO A 62 9.21 -12.95 12.72
CA PRO A 62 8.50 -12.33 11.62
C PRO A 62 7.11 -11.88 12.11
N VAL A 63 6.80 -10.60 11.88
CA VAL A 63 5.49 -10.03 12.19
C VAL A 63 4.44 -10.80 11.40
N ALA A 64 3.52 -11.46 12.11
CA ALA A 64 2.48 -12.27 11.50
C ALA A 64 1.39 -11.38 10.89
N VAL A 65 1.24 -11.47 9.57
CA VAL A 65 0.10 -10.92 8.83
C VAL A 65 -0.48 -12.07 8.03
N GLY A 66 -1.78 -12.33 8.20
CA GLY A 66 -2.47 -13.41 7.52
C GLY A 66 -2.48 -13.20 6.02
N GLU A 67 -2.28 -14.30 5.31
CA GLU A 67 -2.20 -14.30 3.85
C GLU A 67 -3.54 -13.90 3.21
N VAL A 68 -3.44 -13.40 1.98
CA VAL A 68 -4.60 -12.92 1.21
C VAL A 68 -4.69 -13.77 -0.07
N PRO A 69 -5.58 -14.77 -0.11
CA PRO A 69 -5.76 -15.60 -1.29
C PRO A 69 -6.02 -14.75 -2.54
N GLY A 70 -5.25 -14.99 -3.60
CA GLY A 70 -5.34 -14.24 -4.87
C GLY A 70 -4.61 -12.89 -4.88
N ASN A 71 -4.15 -12.36 -3.74
CA ASN A 71 -3.45 -11.08 -3.66
C ASN A 71 -2.32 -11.07 -2.59
N PRO A 72 -1.24 -11.86 -2.78
CA PRO A 72 -0.13 -11.95 -1.81
C PRO A 72 0.61 -10.62 -1.60
N ARG A 73 0.52 -9.69 -2.55
CA ARG A 73 1.12 -8.35 -2.43
C ARG A 73 0.50 -7.54 -1.28
N ALA A 74 -0.76 -7.77 -0.94
CA ALA A 74 -1.45 -7.03 0.11
C ALA A 74 -0.86 -7.32 1.50
N ALA A 75 -0.70 -8.60 1.87
CA ALA A 75 -0.03 -8.97 3.12
C ALA A 75 1.43 -8.48 3.16
N ALA A 76 2.13 -8.55 2.02
CA ALA A 76 3.49 -8.03 1.91
C ALA A 76 3.58 -6.52 2.15
N ALA A 77 2.67 -5.73 1.59
CA ALA A 77 2.64 -4.28 1.78
C ALA A 77 2.22 -3.85 3.19
N LEU A 78 1.38 -4.64 3.89
CA LEU A 78 0.93 -4.33 5.25
C LEU A 78 1.97 -4.69 6.33
N ARG A 79 2.80 -5.72 6.11
CA ARG A 79 3.81 -6.18 7.08
C ARG A 79 4.73 -5.07 7.64
N PRO A 80 5.28 -4.15 6.84
CA PRO A 80 6.08 -3.03 7.35
C PRO A 80 5.28 -2.12 8.31
N TRP A 81 4.04 -1.80 7.99
CA TRP A 81 3.17 -0.99 8.85
C TRP A 81 2.89 -1.68 10.18
N VAL A 82 2.63 -3.00 10.18
CA VAL A 82 2.41 -3.75 11.45
C VAL A 82 3.68 -3.79 12.29
N ARG A 83 4.86 -3.89 11.67
CA ARG A 83 6.14 -3.79 12.40
C ARG A 83 6.29 -2.44 13.08
N ASP A 84 5.98 -1.36 12.37
CA ASP A 84 6.03 0.00 12.92
C ASP A 84 4.97 0.23 14.01
N LEU A 85 3.76 -0.33 13.86
CA LEU A 85 2.74 -0.31 14.90
C LEU A 85 3.25 -0.91 16.23
N ILE A 86 4.03 -1.98 16.17
CA ILE A 86 4.59 -2.64 17.36
C ILE A 86 5.77 -1.85 17.92
N GLY A 87 6.73 -1.49 17.06
CA GLY A 87 8.07 -1.08 17.48
C GLY A 87 8.37 0.42 17.43
N THR A 88 7.50 1.23 16.84
CA THR A 88 7.77 2.65 16.57
C THR A 88 6.86 3.56 17.38
N ASP A 89 7.34 4.79 17.60
CA ASP A 89 6.52 5.89 18.12
C ASP A 89 5.32 6.16 17.21
N ILE A 90 4.17 6.45 17.82
CA ILE A 90 2.90 6.59 17.10
C ILE A 90 2.92 7.77 16.12
N ASP A 91 3.64 8.84 16.42
CA ASP A 91 3.69 10.04 15.57
C ASP A 91 4.52 9.78 14.31
N GLN A 92 5.58 8.99 14.42
CA GLN A 92 6.34 8.53 13.26
C GLN A 92 5.51 7.60 12.36
N LEU A 93 4.70 6.71 12.94
CA LEU A 93 3.78 5.87 12.18
C LEU A 93 2.73 6.70 11.42
N ILE A 94 2.13 7.68 12.10
CA ILE A 94 1.17 8.61 11.50
C ILE A 94 1.82 9.42 10.37
N GLY A 95 3.06 9.89 10.56
CA GLY A 95 3.81 10.60 9.52
C GLY A 95 4.02 9.78 8.24
N LYS A 96 4.23 8.46 8.37
CA LYS A 96 4.29 7.56 7.20
C LYS A 96 2.93 7.36 6.52
N CYS A 97 1.84 7.52 7.28
CA CYS A 97 0.45 7.38 6.81
C CYS A 97 -0.19 8.72 6.45
N TRP A 98 0.57 9.56 5.76
CA TRP A 98 0.19 10.92 5.36
C TRP A 98 -1.05 10.99 4.46
N THR A 99 -1.52 9.89 3.87
CA THR A 99 -2.76 9.86 3.06
C THR A 99 -4.03 9.89 3.90
N ILE A 100 -3.92 9.63 5.20
CA ILE A 100 -4.99 9.61 6.20
C ILE A 100 -4.91 10.88 7.04
N GLU A 101 -6.06 11.41 7.47
CA GLU A 101 -6.08 12.57 8.36
C GLU A 101 -5.34 12.24 9.68
N PRO A 102 -4.34 13.05 10.11
CA PRO A 102 -3.45 12.67 11.20
C PRO A 102 -4.11 12.42 12.56
N ALA A 103 -5.16 13.17 12.92
CA ALA A 103 -5.87 12.94 14.18
C ALA A 103 -6.66 11.62 14.13
N HIS A 104 -7.38 11.38 13.04
CA HIS A 104 -8.11 10.14 12.82
C HIS A 104 -7.18 8.92 12.74
N ALA A 105 -6.01 9.04 12.11
CA ALA A 105 -5.00 7.98 12.14
C ALA A 105 -4.56 7.63 13.56
N ARG A 106 -4.37 8.64 14.43
CA ARG A 106 -4.01 8.43 15.84
C ARG A 106 -5.10 7.66 16.60
N GLU A 107 -6.36 8.01 16.37
CA GLU A 107 -7.51 7.33 16.97
C GLU A 107 -7.64 5.89 16.48
N MET A 108 -7.53 5.68 15.16
CA MET A 108 -7.62 4.36 14.52
C MET A 108 -6.53 3.40 14.99
N TYR A 109 -5.31 3.91 15.19
CA TYR A 109 -4.15 3.09 15.54
C TYR A 109 -3.98 2.90 17.05
N ALA A 110 -4.91 3.44 17.84
CA ALA A 110 -5.06 3.07 19.24
C ALA A 110 -5.51 1.60 19.37
N GLY A 111 -5.18 0.95 20.50
CA GLY A 111 -5.62 -0.44 20.75
C GLY A 111 -4.88 -1.50 19.93
N LYS A 112 -3.54 -1.46 19.96
CA LYS A 112 -2.65 -2.34 19.18
C LYS A 112 -3.03 -3.83 19.23
N ALA A 113 -3.41 -4.34 20.40
CA ALA A 113 -3.74 -5.77 20.56
C ALA A 113 -4.89 -6.22 19.65
N ASP A 114 -5.96 -5.44 19.54
CA ASP A 114 -7.12 -5.77 18.70
C ASP A 114 -6.79 -5.69 17.22
N ILE A 115 -5.92 -4.74 16.84
CA ILE A 115 -5.40 -4.60 15.48
C ILE A 115 -4.57 -5.83 15.11
N LEU A 116 -3.66 -6.26 16.00
CA LEU A 116 -2.83 -7.44 15.80
C LEU A 116 -3.68 -8.72 15.70
N ALA A 117 -4.75 -8.83 16.51
CA ALA A 117 -5.70 -9.93 16.41
C ALA A 117 -6.43 -9.96 15.06
N ALA A 118 -6.72 -8.79 14.47
CA ALA A 118 -7.33 -8.71 13.15
C ALA A 118 -6.36 -9.08 12.03
N VAL A 119 -5.18 -8.47 11.96
CA VAL A 119 -4.23 -8.67 10.85
C VAL A 119 -3.63 -10.07 10.79
N THR A 120 -3.73 -10.86 11.86
CA THR A 120 -3.30 -12.27 11.87
C THR A 120 -4.32 -13.23 11.23
N GLN A 121 -5.57 -12.80 11.04
CA GLN A 121 -6.57 -13.59 10.31
C GLN A 121 -6.29 -13.59 8.81
N PRO A 122 -6.78 -14.57 8.03
CA PRO A 122 -6.70 -14.49 6.57
C PRO A 122 -7.40 -13.23 6.05
N GLY A 123 -6.78 -12.54 5.09
CA GLY A 123 -7.37 -11.34 4.49
C GLY A 123 -8.31 -11.67 3.34
N ILE A 124 -9.25 -10.76 3.09
CA ILE A 124 -10.28 -10.86 2.05
C ILE A 124 -9.97 -9.82 0.98
N ASP A 125 -9.74 -10.27 -0.26
CA ASP A 125 -9.55 -9.38 -1.41
C ASP A 125 -10.90 -8.86 -1.92
N GLY A 126 -11.37 -7.76 -1.35
CA GLY A 126 -12.61 -7.10 -1.77
C GLY A 126 -12.41 -6.20 -2.99
N GLN A 127 -13.50 -5.70 -3.59
CA GLN A 127 -13.44 -4.91 -4.82
C GLN A 127 -12.52 -3.67 -4.72
N PHE A 128 -12.56 -2.94 -3.61
CA PHE A 128 -11.86 -1.66 -3.44
C PHE A 128 -10.72 -1.69 -2.42
N ALA A 129 -10.71 -2.69 -1.54
CA ALA A 129 -9.75 -2.83 -0.47
C ALA A 129 -9.54 -4.29 -0.08
N VAL A 130 -8.41 -4.57 0.55
CA VAL A 130 -8.17 -5.83 1.24
C VAL A 130 -8.48 -5.65 2.71
N ILE A 131 -9.24 -6.59 3.27
CA ILE A 131 -9.77 -6.47 4.64
C ILE A 131 -9.35 -7.69 5.47
N TRP A 132 -8.77 -7.43 6.63
CA TRP A 132 -8.53 -8.39 7.70
C TRP A 132 -9.55 -8.16 8.81
N LYS A 133 -10.30 -9.19 9.17
CA LYS A 133 -11.40 -9.08 10.14
C LYS A 133 -11.02 -9.80 11.43
N GLY A 134 -10.86 -9.04 12.51
CA GLY A 134 -10.75 -9.57 13.86
C GLY A 134 -12.09 -9.54 14.60
N PRO A 135 -12.10 -9.98 15.87
CA PRO A 135 -13.31 -9.97 16.69
C PRO A 135 -13.79 -8.56 17.05
N VAL A 136 -12.87 -7.62 17.28
CA VAL A 136 -13.17 -6.26 17.73
C VAL A 136 -12.93 -5.21 16.65
N ARG A 137 -11.88 -5.39 15.85
CA ARG A 137 -11.46 -4.46 14.80
C ARG A 137 -11.42 -5.13 13.44
N SER A 138 -11.66 -4.34 12.41
CA SER A 138 -11.33 -4.65 11.03
C SER A 138 -10.23 -3.71 10.55
N VAL A 139 -9.31 -4.23 9.74
CA VAL A 139 -8.19 -3.48 9.14
C VAL A 139 -8.36 -3.54 7.64
N SER A 140 -8.47 -2.40 6.99
CA SER A 140 -8.72 -2.29 5.55
C SER A 140 -7.63 -1.49 4.87
N VAL A 141 -7.08 -2.03 3.80
CA VAL A 141 -6.03 -1.39 3.00
C VAL A 141 -6.54 -1.13 1.59
N LYS A 142 -6.46 0.14 1.16
CA LYS A 142 -6.82 0.58 -0.19
C LYS A 142 -5.82 0.03 -1.23
N ARG A 143 -6.27 -0.20 -2.46
CA ARG A 143 -5.40 -0.73 -3.53
C ARG A 143 -4.18 0.18 -3.81
N ALA A 144 -4.35 1.51 -3.79
CA ALA A 144 -3.25 2.46 -3.97
C ALA A 144 -2.14 2.30 -2.90
N GLU A 145 -2.53 2.00 -1.67
CA GLU A 145 -1.62 1.75 -0.56
C GLU A 145 -0.87 0.41 -0.72
N ILE A 146 -1.50 -0.61 -1.30
CA ILE A 146 -0.83 -1.89 -1.58
C ILE A 146 0.28 -1.71 -2.63
N VAL A 147 0.02 -0.89 -3.66
CA VAL A 147 0.98 -0.62 -4.74
C VAL A 147 2.21 0.15 -4.23
N SER A 148 2.07 0.92 -3.15
CA SER A 148 3.19 1.69 -2.56
C SER A 148 4.26 0.80 -1.91
N GLY A 149 3.91 -0.43 -1.52
CA GLY A 149 4.76 -1.33 -0.74
C GLY A 149 4.77 -1.05 0.77
N TYR A 150 4.15 0.05 1.21
CA TYR A 150 3.90 0.39 2.61
C TYR A 150 2.42 0.77 2.76
N ALA A 151 1.61 -0.19 3.17
CA ALA A 151 0.17 -0.04 3.19
C ALA A 151 -0.32 0.60 4.49
N CYS A 152 -0.82 1.84 4.41
CA CYS A 152 -1.49 2.50 5.53
C CYS A 152 -2.97 2.11 5.60
N PRO A 153 -3.42 1.38 6.64
CA PRO A 153 -4.78 0.92 6.73
C PRO A 153 -5.71 1.94 7.38
N TYR A 154 -7.00 1.80 7.10
CA TYR A 154 -8.06 2.24 7.99
C TYR A 154 -8.38 1.12 8.98
N VAL A 155 -8.53 1.48 10.25
CA VAL A 155 -8.87 0.54 11.34
C VAL A 155 -10.18 0.99 11.98
N TYR A 156 -11.17 0.11 12.00
CA TYR A 156 -12.52 0.45 12.46
C TYR A 156 -13.15 -0.69 13.25
N PRO A 157 -14.19 -0.43 14.06
CA PRO A 157 -14.90 -1.49 14.76
C PRO A 157 -15.42 -2.57 13.81
N ALA A 158 -15.37 -3.82 14.24
CA ALA A 158 -15.91 -4.93 13.46
C ALA A 158 -17.39 -4.71 13.17
N GLY A 159 -17.80 -4.91 11.91
CA GLY A 159 -19.19 -4.73 11.46
C GLY A 159 -19.59 -3.30 11.07
N SER A 160 -18.74 -2.30 11.25
CA SER A 160 -19.03 -0.93 10.80
C SER A 160 -19.08 -0.82 9.27
N VAL A 161 -20.06 -0.06 8.76
CA VAL A 161 -20.30 0.12 7.31
C VAL A 161 -19.91 1.50 6.77
N ASN A 162 -19.61 2.48 7.64
CA ASN A 162 -19.08 3.80 7.28
C ASN A 162 -18.04 4.20 8.32
N PHE A 163 -16.75 4.14 7.95
CA PHE A 163 -15.63 4.46 8.86
C PHE A 163 -14.83 5.68 8.41
N TYR A 164 -15.23 6.33 7.32
CA TYR A 164 -14.68 7.62 6.93
C TYR A 164 -15.40 8.75 7.69
N THR A 165 -14.65 9.76 8.08
CA THR A 165 -15.13 10.90 8.86
C THR A 165 -15.16 12.17 8.01
N GLU A 166 -15.88 13.20 8.46
CA GLU A 166 -15.81 14.52 7.81
C GLU A 166 -14.38 15.11 7.82
N ALA A 167 -13.55 14.72 8.81
CA ALA A 167 -12.16 15.10 8.86
C ALA A 167 -11.36 14.48 7.71
N ASP A 168 -11.62 13.23 7.32
CA ASP A 168 -11.03 12.61 6.13
C ASP A 168 -11.42 13.36 4.85
N ALA A 169 -12.68 13.79 4.72
CA ALA A 169 -13.13 14.57 3.57
C ALA A 169 -12.43 15.93 3.50
N ARG A 170 -12.36 16.65 4.63
CA ARG A 170 -11.63 17.92 4.73
C ARG A 170 -10.16 17.75 4.40
N TYR A 171 -9.54 16.66 4.85
CA TYR A 171 -8.15 16.36 4.59
C TYR A 171 -7.89 15.97 3.12
N ALA A 172 -8.83 15.30 2.46
CA ALA A 172 -8.77 15.06 1.02
C ALA A 172 -8.75 16.39 0.23
N VAL A 173 -9.58 17.37 0.62
CA VAL A 173 -9.55 18.71 0.00
C VAL A 173 -8.27 19.47 0.32
N GLN A 174 -7.78 19.39 1.57
CA GLN A 174 -6.51 20.00 1.94
C GLN A 174 -5.37 19.45 1.07
N ARG A 175 -5.28 18.13 0.90
CA ARG A 175 -4.28 17.48 0.03
C ARG A 175 -4.43 17.94 -1.42
N TYR A 176 -5.66 17.97 -1.93
CA TYR A 176 -5.95 18.42 -3.29
C TYR A 176 -5.48 19.86 -3.52
N LEU A 177 -5.87 20.80 -2.66
CA LEU A 177 -5.44 22.20 -2.74
C LEU A 177 -3.94 22.39 -2.54
N SER A 178 -3.34 21.61 -1.65
CA SER A 178 -1.89 21.60 -1.39
C SER A 178 -1.08 21.28 -2.65
N ARG A 179 -1.57 20.34 -3.50
CA ARG A 179 -0.97 20.07 -4.81
C ARG A 179 -1.03 21.29 -5.74
N TRP A 180 -2.17 21.96 -5.81
CA TRP A 180 -2.39 23.12 -6.69
C TRP A 180 -1.51 24.32 -6.34
N VAL A 181 -1.26 24.56 -5.06
CA VAL A 181 -0.38 25.65 -4.60
C VAL A 181 1.11 25.26 -4.59
N GLY A 182 1.46 24.09 -5.12
CA GLY A 182 2.84 23.61 -5.21
C GLY A 182 3.47 23.18 -3.88
N LYS A 183 2.64 22.85 -2.88
CA LYS A 183 3.08 22.40 -1.55
C LYS A 183 2.36 21.10 -1.17
N PRO A 184 2.47 20.01 -1.96
CA PRO A 184 1.79 18.77 -1.65
C PRO A 184 2.23 18.24 -0.28
N VAL A 185 1.33 17.52 0.41
CA VAL A 185 1.61 16.97 1.75
C VAL A 185 2.79 15.99 1.72
N ASP A 186 2.91 15.25 0.62
CA ASP A 186 4.05 14.39 0.32
C ASP A 186 4.42 14.54 -1.16
N ALA A 187 5.70 14.36 -1.50
CA ALA A 187 6.15 14.49 -2.90
C ALA A 187 5.51 13.46 -3.84
N GLY A 188 5.11 12.30 -3.32
CA GLY A 188 4.37 11.26 -4.03
C GLY A 188 2.86 11.51 -4.08
N ASP A 189 2.35 12.59 -3.49
CA ASP A 189 0.94 12.94 -3.47
C ASP A 189 0.47 13.50 -4.83
N VAL A 190 0.30 12.61 -5.79
CA VAL A 190 -0.10 12.94 -7.17
C VAL A 190 -1.35 12.16 -7.58
N GLU A 191 -2.15 12.76 -8.46
CA GLU A 191 -3.45 12.20 -8.88
C GLU A 191 -3.34 10.78 -9.48
N GLY A 192 -2.28 10.51 -10.24
CA GLY A 192 -2.07 9.19 -10.84
C GLY A 192 -1.74 8.07 -9.84
N ARG A 193 -1.32 8.41 -8.61
CA ARG A 193 -0.95 7.42 -7.58
C ARG A 193 -1.96 7.38 -6.43
N TYR A 194 -2.44 8.54 -6.02
CA TYR A 194 -3.43 8.73 -4.97
C TYR A 194 -4.56 9.61 -5.50
N PRO A 195 -5.50 9.08 -6.28
CA PRO A 195 -6.55 9.88 -6.90
C PRO A 195 -7.42 10.54 -5.84
N LEU A 196 -7.66 11.84 -6.00
CA LEU A 196 -8.56 12.65 -5.17
C LEU A 196 -9.73 13.21 -5.97
N VAL A 197 -9.75 13.06 -7.30
CA VAL A 197 -10.89 13.40 -8.16
C VAL A 197 -11.70 12.14 -8.44
N CYS A 198 -13.02 12.20 -8.22
CA CYS A 198 -13.88 11.05 -8.47
C CYS A 198 -13.91 10.70 -9.97
N PRO A 199 -13.74 9.41 -10.36
CA PRO A 199 -13.83 9.02 -11.76
C PRO A 199 -15.19 9.39 -12.39
N GLY A 200 -15.17 10.04 -13.56
CA GLY A 200 -16.38 10.42 -14.29
C GLY A 200 -17.16 11.61 -13.69
N SER A 201 -16.62 12.28 -12.67
CA SER A 201 -17.28 13.40 -12.01
C SER A 201 -17.30 14.69 -12.84
N VAL A 202 -18.01 15.72 -12.34
CA VAL A 202 -18.03 17.06 -12.96
C VAL A 202 -16.61 17.64 -12.98
N LEU A 203 -15.85 17.47 -11.91
CA LEU A 203 -14.46 17.91 -11.81
C LEU A 203 -13.54 17.12 -12.74
N ALA A 204 -13.73 15.80 -12.88
CA ALA A 204 -12.94 14.99 -13.82
C ALA A 204 -13.06 15.49 -15.27
N ASN A 205 -14.25 15.98 -15.64
CA ASN A 205 -14.50 16.58 -16.96
C ASN A 205 -14.07 18.06 -17.07
N ASN A 206 -13.65 18.67 -15.95
CA ASN A 206 -13.24 20.07 -15.88
C ASN A 206 -12.00 20.23 -14.97
N PRO A 207 -10.84 19.65 -15.31
CA PRO A 207 -9.68 19.62 -14.41
C PRO A 207 -9.08 21.02 -14.14
N GLY A 208 -9.35 22.01 -14.99
CA GLY A 208 -8.78 23.37 -14.89
C GLY A 208 -9.44 24.30 -13.86
N ARG A 209 -10.39 23.83 -13.03
CA ARG A 209 -11.18 24.70 -12.12
C ARG A 209 -10.36 25.47 -11.08
N LEU A 210 -9.16 25.00 -10.75
CA LEU A 210 -8.25 25.67 -9.82
C LEU A 210 -7.00 26.26 -10.52
N THR A 211 -7.05 26.44 -11.83
CA THR A 211 -5.93 27.05 -12.57
C THR A 211 -5.63 28.45 -12.02
N GLY A 212 -4.38 28.70 -11.67
CA GLY A 212 -3.94 29.98 -11.12
C GLY A 212 -4.20 30.16 -9.62
N VAL A 213 -4.64 29.14 -8.90
CA VAL A 213 -4.71 29.17 -7.43
C VAL A 213 -3.32 29.22 -6.82
N THR A 214 -3.12 30.11 -5.85
CA THR A 214 -1.82 30.37 -5.20
C THR A 214 -1.86 30.17 -3.68
N ALA A 215 -3.02 30.27 -3.05
CA ALA A 215 -3.20 30.02 -1.62
C ALA A 215 -4.62 29.53 -1.29
N PHE A 216 -4.79 28.95 -0.11
CA PHE A 216 -6.09 28.63 0.49
C PHE A 216 -6.01 28.81 2.01
N GLY A 217 -7.15 29.08 2.63
CA GLY A 217 -7.25 29.24 4.09
C GLY A 217 -7.84 28.03 4.79
N ALA A 218 -8.34 28.26 6.02
CA ALA A 218 -8.95 27.21 6.82
C ALA A 218 -10.19 26.61 6.12
N LEU A 219 -10.30 25.29 6.19
CA LEU A 219 -11.40 24.53 5.60
C LEU A 219 -12.41 24.15 6.68
N ALA A 220 -13.70 24.27 6.35
CA ALA A 220 -14.81 23.74 7.13
C ALA A 220 -15.46 22.57 6.38
N SER A 221 -16.04 21.62 7.09
CA SER A 221 -16.76 20.48 6.50
C SER A 221 -18.18 20.39 7.05
N LYS A 222 -19.07 19.82 6.24
CA LYS A 222 -20.44 19.51 6.63
C LYS A 222 -20.90 18.25 5.90
N SER A 223 -21.41 17.27 6.64
CA SER A 223 -22.09 16.12 6.05
C SER A 223 -23.35 16.54 5.28
N THR A 224 -23.55 15.95 4.10
CA THR A 224 -24.71 16.17 3.22
C THR A 224 -25.58 14.91 3.03
N GLY A 225 -25.26 13.84 3.74
CA GLY A 225 -25.98 12.56 3.69
C GLY A 225 -25.12 11.43 4.27
N ASP A 226 -25.47 10.18 3.99
CA ASP A 226 -24.77 9.03 4.58
C ASP A 226 -23.30 8.90 4.12
N THR A 227 -23.00 9.35 2.90
CA THR A 227 -21.66 9.22 2.29
C THR A 227 -21.14 10.49 1.65
N GLY A 228 -21.93 11.58 1.69
CA GLY A 228 -21.61 12.85 1.05
C GLY A 228 -21.09 13.87 2.06
N VAL A 229 -20.08 14.64 1.68
CA VAL A 229 -19.56 15.75 2.49
C VAL A 229 -19.31 16.96 1.59
N GLU A 230 -19.68 18.13 2.06
CA GLU A 230 -19.23 19.40 1.50
C GLU A 230 -18.09 19.95 2.35
N VAL A 231 -17.02 20.39 1.70
CA VAL A 231 -15.92 21.10 2.33
C VAL A 231 -15.84 22.48 1.71
N SER A 232 -15.72 23.53 2.50
CA SER A 232 -15.63 24.90 2.00
C SER A 232 -14.49 25.67 2.65
N GLY A 233 -13.97 26.65 1.92
CA GLY A 233 -12.94 27.54 2.44
C GLY A 233 -12.50 28.60 1.42
N PRO A 234 -11.77 29.62 1.88
CA PRO A 234 -11.28 30.68 1.01
C PRO A 234 -10.12 30.16 0.15
N VAL A 235 -10.14 30.49 -1.14
CA VAL A 235 -9.10 30.19 -2.13
C VAL A 235 -8.68 31.48 -2.81
N THR A 236 -7.37 31.71 -2.90
CA THR A 236 -6.77 32.91 -3.51
C THR A 236 -6.12 32.56 -4.84
N ASN A 237 -6.36 33.37 -5.88
CA ASN A 237 -5.75 33.21 -7.19
C ASN A 237 -4.50 34.09 -7.40
N SER A 238 -3.85 33.97 -8.55
CA SER A 238 -2.66 34.72 -8.95
C SER A 238 -2.87 36.24 -9.07
N SER A 239 -4.13 36.68 -9.16
CA SER A 239 -4.52 38.10 -9.12
C SER A 239 -4.78 38.59 -7.68
N ASN A 240 -4.46 37.79 -6.66
CA ASN A 240 -4.73 38.05 -5.24
C ASN A 240 -6.22 38.21 -4.89
N VAL A 241 -7.13 37.70 -5.72
CA VAL A 241 -8.57 37.67 -5.42
C VAL A 241 -8.86 36.41 -4.61
N THR A 242 -9.55 36.59 -3.47
CA THR A 242 -9.96 35.48 -2.59
C THR A 242 -11.46 35.24 -2.69
N GLN A 243 -11.87 34.01 -2.93
CA GLN A 243 -13.26 33.57 -3.04
C GLN A 243 -13.51 32.35 -2.16
N SER A 244 -14.71 32.24 -1.60
CA SER A 244 -15.12 31.03 -0.90
C SER A 244 -15.47 29.97 -1.93
N MET A 245 -14.72 28.87 -1.93
CA MET A 245 -15.00 27.70 -2.78
C MET A 245 -15.61 26.59 -1.94
N THR A 246 -16.52 25.84 -2.54
CA THR A 246 -17.13 24.62 -2.01
C THR A 246 -16.73 23.44 -2.87
N PHE A 247 -16.32 22.37 -2.21
CA PHE A 247 -15.91 21.09 -2.77
C PHE A 247 -16.95 20.07 -2.35
N THR A 248 -17.59 19.43 -3.32
CA THR A 248 -18.53 18.32 -3.06
C THR A 248 -17.75 17.02 -3.14
N LEU A 249 -17.84 16.18 -2.11
CA LEU A 249 -17.15 14.90 -2.03
C LEU A 249 -18.12 13.75 -1.84
N SER A 250 -17.73 12.60 -2.39
CA SER A 250 -18.36 11.31 -2.15
C SER A 250 -17.29 10.25 -1.86
N ILE A 251 -17.72 9.13 -1.27
CA ILE A 251 -16.83 8.00 -1.01
C ILE A 251 -16.69 7.17 -2.30
N GLY A 252 -15.49 7.18 -2.87
CA GLY A 252 -15.09 6.32 -3.98
C GLY A 252 -14.26 5.11 -3.54
N SER A 253 -13.65 4.43 -4.52
CA SER A 253 -12.80 3.26 -4.29
C SER A 253 -11.56 3.54 -3.43
N GLY A 254 -11.12 4.80 -3.37
CA GLY A 254 -9.98 5.28 -2.59
C GLY A 254 -10.35 6.01 -1.30
N GLY A 255 -11.61 5.96 -0.85
CA GLY A 255 -12.14 6.87 0.19
C GLY A 255 -12.72 8.13 -0.44
N TYR A 256 -12.77 9.24 0.31
CA TYR A 256 -13.31 10.49 -0.23
C TYR A 256 -12.55 10.95 -1.48
N CYS A 257 -13.31 11.27 -2.52
CA CYS A 257 -12.85 11.95 -3.72
C CYS A 257 -13.77 13.14 -4.01
N ILE A 258 -13.29 14.10 -4.80
CA ILE A 258 -13.98 15.35 -5.12
C ILE A 258 -14.76 15.17 -6.43
N ASP A 259 -16.05 15.40 -6.35
CA ASP A 259 -16.98 15.32 -7.48
C ASP A 259 -17.07 16.63 -8.25
N ASN A 260 -17.11 17.75 -7.54
CA ASN A 260 -17.32 19.07 -8.10
C ASN A 260 -16.69 20.16 -7.23
N ILE A 261 -16.45 21.32 -7.84
CA ILE A 261 -16.04 22.56 -7.18
C ILE A 261 -17.03 23.64 -7.61
N SER A 262 -17.48 24.48 -6.69
CA SER A 262 -18.34 25.64 -6.95
C SER A 262 -17.91 26.84 -6.10
N GLY A 263 -18.18 28.06 -6.57
CA GLY A 263 -17.76 29.31 -5.93
C GLY A 263 -17.73 30.45 -6.93
#